data_AF-A0A2A5BI99-F1
#
_entry.id   AF-A0A2A5BI99-F1
#
_cell.length_a   1.000
_cell.length_b   1.000
_cell.length_c   1.000
_cell.angle_alpha   90.00
_cell.angle_beta   90.00
_cell.angle_gamma   90.00
#
_symmetry.space_group_name_H-M   'P 1'
#
loop_
_entity.id
_entity.type
_entity.pdbx_description
1 polymer ?
#
loop_
_entity_poly.entity_id
_entity_poly.type
_entity_poly.pdbx_seq_one_letter_code
_entity_poly.pdbx_strand_id
1 'polypeptide(L)'
;MKQNNEFVPPRTKAEKQLADLWFQVLKADKVSVFDNFFNLGEHFLMATQLVSHIRSEFDVPIGVAHLFNMDNLAKQAMFIETT
;
A
#
# COMPACT_ATOMS: atom_id res chain seq x y z
N MET A 1 -8.66 16.31 -9.08
CA MET A 1 -9.68 16.24 -8.02
C MET A 1 -9.14 15.31 -6.94
N LYS A 2 -8.76 15.79 -5.76
CA LYS A 2 -8.35 14.91 -4.65
C LYS A 2 -9.62 14.22 -4.15
N GLN A 3 -9.72 12.89 -4.22
CA GLN A 3 -10.85 12.18 -3.65
C GLN A 3 -10.90 12.48 -2.15
N ASN A 4 -12.03 13.01 -1.67
CA ASN A 4 -12.35 13.13 -0.26
C ASN A 4 -12.66 11.72 0.27
N ASN A 5 -11.64 10.85 0.32
CA ASN A 5 -11.75 9.65 1.12
C ASN A 5 -11.60 10.09 2.57
N GLU A 6 -12.62 9.79 3.37
CA GLU A 6 -12.54 9.92 4.81
C GLU A 6 -11.31 9.15 5.29
N PHE A 7 -10.50 9.79 6.13
CA PHE A 7 -9.32 9.12 6.65
C PHE A 7 -9.77 7.98 7.57
N VAL A 8 -9.35 6.76 7.21
CA VAL A 8 -9.55 5.56 8.02
C VAL A 8 -8.17 5.05 8.43
N PRO A 9 -7.87 5.01 9.74
CA PRO A 9 -6.56 4.57 10.22
C PRO A 9 -6.35 3.06 10.02
N PRO A 10 -5.09 2.60 9.98
CA PRO A 10 -4.77 1.17 10.05
C PRO A 10 -5.39 0.49 11.27
N ARG A 11 -5.96 -0.70 11.05
CA ARG A 11 -6.71 -1.51 12.02
C ARG A 11 -5.99 -2.81 12.35
N THR A 12 -5.18 -3.33 11.43
CA THR A 12 -4.37 -4.54 11.64
C THR A 12 -2.87 -4.22 11.70
N LYS A 13 -2.07 -5.18 12.17
CA LYS A 13 -0.61 -5.06 12.19
C LYS A 13 -0.05 -4.94 10.76
N ALA A 14 -0.57 -5.73 9.81
CA ALA A 14 -0.14 -5.65 8.43
C ALA A 14 -0.54 -4.31 7.79
N GLU A 15 -1.76 -3.82 8.03
CA GLU A 15 -2.18 -2.50 7.56
C GLU A 15 -1.24 -1.40 8.09
N LYS A 16 -0.82 -1.47 9.36
CA LYS A 16 0.08 -0.48 9.96
C LYS A 16 1.47 -0.50 9.31
N GLN A 17 2.09 -1.68 9.23
CA GLN A 17 3.41 -1.84 8.61
C GLN A 17 3.38 -1.43 7.12
N LEU A 18 2.32 -1.82 6.40
CA LEU A 18 2.15 -1.45 5.01
C LEU A 18 1.94 0.06 4.83
N ALA A 19 1.19 0.71 5.74
CA ALA A 19 1.04 2.17 5.73
C ALA A 19 2.39 2.86 5.92
N ASP A 20 3.24 2.38 6.83
CA ASP A 20 4.60 2.90 7.04
C ASP A 20 5.46 2.77 5.77
N LEU A 21 5.35 1.66 5.03
CA LEU A 21 6.02 1.51 3.74
C LEU A 21 5.48 2.48 2.69
N TRP A 22 4.17 2.66 2.61
CA TRP A 22 3.55 3.63 1.71
C TRP A 22 4.00 5.06 2.01
N PHE A 23 4.08 5.43 3.30
CA PHE A 23 4.60 6.72 3.73
C PHE A 23 6.00 6.99 3.20
N GLN A 24 6.89 6.01 3.31
CA GLN A 24 8.28 6.13 2.87
C GLN A 24 8.40 6.23 1.34
N VAL A 25 7.67 5.38 0.60
CA VAL A 25 7.75 5.30 -0.86
C VAL A 25 7.06 6.50 -1.53
N LEU A 26 5.87 6.87 -1.07
CA LEU A 26 5.07 7.95 -1.66
C LEU A 26 5.48 9.34 -1.15
N LYS A 27 6.26 9.40 -0.06
CA LYS A 27 6.56 10.66 0.67
C LYS A 27 5.28 11.42 1.04
N ALA A 28 4.23 10.68 1.40
CA ALA A 28 2.95 11.24 1.80
C ALA A 28 2.96 11.65 3.27
N ASP A 29 2.13 12.63 3.65
CA ASP A 29 1.96 13.02 5.06
C ASP A 29 0.94 12.13 5.79
N LYS A 30 -0.04 11.58 5.06
CA LYS A 30 -1.10 10.73 5.60
C LYS A 30 -1.53 9.66 4.58
N VAL A 31 -1.76 8.42 5.05
CA VAL A 31 -2.28 7.30 4.24
C VAL A 31 -3.46 6.67 4.98
N SER A 32 -4.64 6.69 4.36
CA SER A 32 -5.85 5.97 4.76
C SER A 32 -5.80 4.52 4.26
N VAL A 33 -6.40 3.58 4.97
CA VAL A 33 -6.47 2.17 4.51
C VAL A 33 -7.25 2.00 3.19
N PHE A 34 -8.09 2.97 2.85
CA PHE A 34 -8.85 3.02 1.60
C PHE A 34 -8.22 3.92 0.54
N ASP A 35 -7.06 4.51 0.81
CA ASP A 35 -6.36 5.30 -0.20
C ASP A 35 -5.89 4.41 -1.33
N ASN A 36 -5.99 4.95 -2.54
CA ASN A 36 -5.51 4.30 -3.74
C ASN A 36 -4.06 4.70 -4.01
N PHE A 37 -3.17 3.70 -4.00
CA PHE A 37 -1.73 3.88 -4.24
C PHE A 37 -1.45 4.67 -5.52
N PHE A 38 -2.19 4.36 -6.58
CA PHE A 38 -1.99 4.95 -7.90
C PHE A 38 -2.49 6.39 -7.99
N ASN A 39 -3.33 6.85 -7.06
CA ASN A 39 -3.76 8.24 -7.03
C ASN A 39 -2.76 9.17 -6.29
N LEU A 40 -1.75 8.61 -5.65
CA LEU A 40 -0.83 9.33 -4.75
C LEU A 40 0.55 9.66 -5.35
N GLY A 41 0.92 9.17 -6.54
CA GLY A 41 2.24 9.45 -7.14
C GLY A 41 2.52 8.86 -8.53
N GLU A 42 3.77 9.04 -9.03
CA GLU A 42 4.28 8.54 -10.32
C GLU A 42 4.44 7.00 -10.31
N HIS A 43 3.69 6.32 -11.18
CA HIS A 43 3.13 5.00 -10.87
C HIS A 43 4.11 3.82 -10.86
N PHE A 44 5.07 3.75 -11.79
CA PHE A 44 5.79 2.49 -12.01
C PHE A 44 6.96 2.29 -11.05
N LEU A 45 7.82 3.30 -10.89
CA LEU A 45 9.00 3.18 -10.02
C LEU A 45 8.62 3.03 -8.55
N MET A 46 7.58 3.74 -8.09
CA MET A 46 7.07 3.60 -6.72
C MET A 46 6.46 2.22 -6.48
N ALA A 47 5.71 1.68 -7.45
CA ALA A 47 5.14 0.34 -7.33
C ALA A 47 6.22 -0.75 -7.26
N THR A 48 7.30 -0.65 -8.07
CA THR A 48 8.40 -1.63 -8.00
C THR A 48 9.16 -1.55 -6.68
N GLN A 49 9.40 -0.33 -6.17
CA GLN A 49 10.02 -0.12 -4.87
C GLN A 49 9.15 -0.69 -3.74
N LEU A 50 7.86 -0.37 -3.73
CA LEU A 50 6.94 -0.88 -2.72
C LEU A 50 6.89 -2.42 -2.72
N VAL A 51 6.80 -3.05 -3.90
CA VAL A 51 6.85 -4.53 -3.99
C VAL A 51 8.14 -5.08 -3.39
N SER A 52 9.28 -4.44 -3.65
CA SER A 52 10.56 -4.86 -3.09
C SER A 52 10.55 -4.80 -1.56
N HIS A 53 10.03 -3.71 -0.99
CA HIS A 53 9.91 -3.55 0.46
C HIS A 53 8.95 -4.57 1.07
N ILE A 54 7.76 -4.76 0.47
CA ILE A 54 6.78 -5.72 1.00
C ILE A 54 7.35 -7.14 1.01
N ARG A 55 8.03 -7.56 -0.06
CA ARG A 55 8.71 -8.86 -0.10
C ARG A 55 9.74 -9.01 1.02
N SER A 56 10.53 -7.96 1.26
CA SER A 56 11.58 -7.98 2.29
C SER A 56 11.03 -8.00 3.72
N GLU A 57 9.90 -7.34 3.99
CA GLU A 57 9.36 -7.21 5.35
C GLU A 57 8.37 -8.31 5.72
N PHE A 58 7.62 -8.82 4.74
CA PHE A 58 6.53 -9.77 4.99
C PHE A 58 6.79 -11.17 4.43
N ASP A 59 7.87 -11.37 3.66
CA ASP A 59 8.22 -12.65 3.04
C ASP A 59 7.11 -13.26 2.16
N VAL A 60 6.35 -12.38 1.47
CA VAL A 60 5.22 -12.79 0.61
C VAL A 60 5.55 -12.72 -0.89
N PRO A 61 4.98 -13.61 -1.74
CA PRO A 61 5.15 -13.60 -3.18
C PRO A 61 4.31 -12.52 -3.89
N ILE A 62 4.25 -11.30 -3.34
CA ILE A 62 3.54 -10.18 -3.96
C ILE A 62 4.30 -9.72 -5.22
N GLY A 63 3.60 -9.15 -6.19
CA GLY A 63 4.18 -8.65 -7.43
C GLY A 63 3.46 -7.39 -7.88
N VAL A 64 4.02 -6.66 -8.85
CA VAL A 64 3.43 -5.41 -9.34
C VAL A 64 2.01 -5.62 -9.86
N ALA A 65 1.76 -6.72 -10.57
CA ALA A 65 0.42 -7.10 -11.02
C ALA A 65 -0.59 -7.27 -9.86
N HIS A 66 -0.14 -7.79 -8.72
CA HIS A 66 -0.97 -7.90 -7.52
C HIS A 66 -1.36 -6.50 -6.98
N LEU A 67 -0.42 -5.56 -6.94
CA LEU A 67 -0.72 -4.17 -6.54
C LEU A 67 -1.75 -3.52 -7.48
N PHE A 68 -1.65 -3.73 -8.80
CA PHE A 68 -2.63 -3.20 -9.76
C PHE A 68 -4.03 -3.78 -9.58
N ASN A 69 -4.13 -5.05 -9.15
CA ASN A 69 -5.41 -5.69 -8.85
C ASN A 69 -5.97 -5.28 -7.47
N MET A 70 -5.16 -4.66 -6.62
CA MET A 70 -5.51 -4.25 -5.25
C MET A 70 -5.40 -2.74 -5.12
N ASP A 71 -6.50 -2.07 -5.46
CA ASP A 71 -6.62 -0.61 -5.54
C ASP A 71 -6.49 0.14 -4.21
N ASN A 72 -6.35 -0.52 -3.07
CA ASN A 72 -6.17 0.14 -1.77
C ASN A 72 -5.33 -0.68 -0.79
N LEU A 73 -4.84 0.00 0.25
CA LEU A 73 -3.98 -0.55 1.28
C LEU A 73 -4.62 -1.72 2.03
N ALA A 74 -5.91 -1.64 2.39
CA ALA A 74 -6.59 -2.73 3.09
C ALA A 74 -6.59 -4.04 2.29
N LYS A 75 -6.86 -3.98 0.98
CA LYS A 75 -6.81 -5.16 0.10
C LYS A 75 -5.40 -5.76 0.03
N GLN A 76 -4.38 -4.91 -0.05
CA GLN A 76 -2.98 -5.35 -0.08
C GLN A 76 -2.57 -5.98 1.25
N ALA A 77 -2.96 -5.40 2.38
CA ALA A 77 -2.72 -5.96 3.71
C ALA A 77 -3.41 -7.31 3.88
N MET A 78 -4.65 -7.46 3.40
CA MET A 78 -5.35 -8.73 3.44
C MET A 78 -4.65 -9.82 2.64
N PHE A 79 -4.10 -9.51 1.45
CA PHE A 79 -3.29 -10.46 0.69
C PHE A 79 -2.04 -10.89 1.46
N ILE A 80 -1.37 -9.95 2.12
CA ILE A 80 -0.19 -10.22 2.96
C ILE A 80 -0.55 -11.14 4.14
N GLU A 81 -1.68 -10.91 4.79
CA GLU A 81 -2.11 -11.70 5.95
C GLU A 81 -2.60 -13.11 5.61
N THR A 82 -2.99 -13.35 4.36
CA THR A 82 -3.59 -14.62 3.91
C THR A 82 -2.62 -15.52 3.14
N THR A 83 -1.40 -15.04 2.90
CA THR A 83 -0.34 -15.79 2.20
C THR A 83 0.70 -16.28 3.19
#